data_AF-X1LAF3-F1
#
_entry.id   AF-X1LAF3-F1
#
_cell.length_a   1.000
_cell.length_b   1.000
_cell.length_c   1.000
_cell.angle_alpha   90.00
_cell.angle_beta   90.00
_cell.angle_gamma   90.00
#
_symmetry.space_group_name_H-M   'P 1'
#
loop_
_entity.id
_entity.type
_entity.pdbx_description
1 polymer ?
#
loop_
_entity_poly.entity_id
_entity_poly.type
_entity_poly.pdbx_seq_one_letter_code
_entity_poly.pdbx_strand_id
1 'polypeptide(L)'
;MAKVRAPLMSFDARGQLAKSLVYLGWKGLKTVRQYVIPANPKTDDQQQQRGYFTNAVDQWHTDGFTSDDVKAWNLLALALKKVLSGFN
;
A
#
# COMPACT_ATOMS: atom_id res chain seq x y z
N MET A 1 -26.12 15.19 3.42
CA MET A 1 -25.84 13.74 3.23
C MET A 1 -27.02 12.95 3.77
N ALA A 2 -27.61 12.05 2.98
CA ALA A 2 -28.72 11.22 3.46
C ALA A 2 -28.25 10.30 4.60
N LYS A 3 -29.05 10.16 5.67
CA LYS A 3 -28.73 9.27 6.79
C LYS A 3 -28.97 7.82 6.36
N VAL A 4 -27.94 6.98 6.44
CA VAL A 4 -28.04 5.55 6.14
C VAL A 4 -28.64 4.85 7.35
N ARG A 5 -29.86 4.30 7.20
CA ARG A 5 -30.53 3.46 8.20
C ARG A 5 -30.78 2.09 7.58
N ALA A 6 -30.48 1.03 8.32
CA ALA A 6 -30.63 -0.37 7.89
C ALA A 6 -30.21 -0.59 6.42
N PRO A 7 -28.93 -0.39 6.08
CA PRO A 7 -28.46 -0.51 4.69
C PRO A 7 -28.81 -1.89 4.14
N LEU A 8 -29.51 -1.92 3.00
CA LEU A 8 -30.02 -3.14 2.36
C LEU A 8 -30.88 -4.01 3.29
N MET A 9 -31.63 -3.40 4.24
CA MET A 9 -32.38 -4.11 5.28
C MET A 9 -31.54 -5.05 6.15
N SER A 10 -30.21 -4.89 6.10
CA SER A 10 -29.27 -5.62 6.94
C SER A 10 -28.78 -4.73 8.07
N PHE A 11 -28.51 -5.36 9.22
CA PHE A 11 -27.94 -4.66 10.36
C PHE A 11 -26.47 -4.28 10.14
N ASP A 12 -25.73 -4.97 9.27
CA ASP A 12 -24.34 -4.67 8.93
C ASP A 12 -24.02 -5.00 7.46
N ALA A 13 -24.64 -4.30 6.52
CA ALA A 13 -24.29 -4.45 5.10
C ALA A 13 -22.86 -3.95 4.82
N ARG A 14 -22.09 -4.75 4.09
CA ARG A 14 -20.71 -4.45 3.68
C ARG A 14 -20.46 -4.85 2.23
N GLY A 15 -19.52 -4.18 1.58
CA GLY A 15 -19.04 -4.51 0.23
C GLY A 15 -19.68 -3.68 -0.87
N GLN A 16 -19.28 -3.99 -2.11
CA GLN A 16 -19.77 -3.27 -3.30
C GLN A 16 -21.09 -3.87 -3.81
N LEU A 17 -21.97 -3.00 -4.29
CA LEU A 17 -23.17 -3.37 -5.04
C LEU A 17 -23.02 -2.88 -6.47
N ALA A 18 -23.02 -3.81 -7.43
CA ALA A 18 -23.05 -3.55 -8.87
C ALA A 18 -22.04 -2.49 -9.38
N LYS A 19 -20.86 -2.35 -8.74
CA LYS A 19 -19.87 -1.31 -9.03
C LYS A 19 -20.44 0.12 -9.04
N SER A 20 -21.49 0.38 -8.27
CA SER A 20 -22.10 1.70 -8.13
C SER A 20 -21.96 2.25 -6.71
N LEU A 21 -22.19 1.41 -5.71
CA LEU A 21 -22.16 1.77 -4.29
C LEU A 21 -21.30 0.82 -3.49
N VAL A 22 -20.72 1.30 -2.39
CA VAL A 22 -19.99 0.50 -1.41
C VAL A 22 -20.55 0.79 -0.02
N TYR A 23 -21.00 -0.26 0.65
CA TYR A 23 -21.47 -0.25 2.03
C TYR A 23 -20.31 -0.58 2.97
N LEU A 24 -20.16 0.18 4.05
CA LEU A 24 -19.12 -0.06 5.04
C LEU A 24 -19.48 0.57 6.39
N GLY A 25 -18.91 -0.01 7.46
CA GLY A 25 -18.88 0.60 8.78
C GLY A 25 -17.68 1.54 8.92
N TRP A 26 -17.92 2.78 9.33
CA TRP A 26 -16.85 3.75 9.62
C TRP A 26 -17.04 4.35 11.00
N LYS A 27 -16.12 4.07 11.93
CA LYS A 27 -16.14 4.57 13.32
C LYS A 27 -17.52 4.38 13.99
N GLY A 28 -18.12 3.20 13.84
CA GLY A 28 -19.45 2.88 14.39
C GLY A 28 -20.64 3.41 13.60
N LEU A 29 -20.41 4.18 12.52
CA LEU A 29 -21.47 4.69 11.64
C LEU A 29 -21.65 3.78 10.42
N LYS A 30 -22.91 3.60 10.03
CA LYS A 30 -23.27 2.96 8.75
C LYS A 30 -23.08 3.99 7.65
N THR A 31 -22.26 3.67 6.66
CA THR A 31 -21.94 4.60 5.57
C THR A 31 -22.09 3.92 4.22
N VAL A 32 -22.47 4.73 3.22
CA VAL A 32 -22.53 4.33 1.82
C VAL A 32 -21.76 5.37 1.03
N ARG A 33 -20.88 4.91 0.16
CA ARG A 33 -20.13 5.77 -0.77
C ARG A 33 -20.27 5.26 -2.18
N GLN A 34 -20.01 6.13 -3.15
CA GLN A 34 -19.89 5.72 -4.54
C GLN A 34 -18.75 4.71 -4.70
N TYR A 35 -18.95 3.72 -5.57
CA TYR A 35 -17.87 2.88 -6.03
C TYR A 35 -16.93 3.72 -6.89
N VAL A 36 -15.69 3.85 -6.40
CA VAL A 36 -14.62 4.55 -7.11
C VAL A 36 -13.55 3.52 -7.40
N ILE A 37 -13.17 3.41 -8.67
CA ILE A 37 -11.95 2.73 -9.08
C ILE A 37 -10.82 3.73 -8.84
N PRO A 38 -9.89 3.49 -7.90
CA PRO A 38 -8.78 4.41 -7.68
C PRO A 38 -7.97 4.55 -8.97
N ALA A 39 -7.62 5.79 -9.33
CA ALA A 39 -6.67 6.00 -10.40
C ALA A 39 -5.30 5.46 -9.95
N ASN A 40 -4.66 4.64 -10.79
CA ASN A 40 -3.28 4.25 -10.64
C ASN A 40 -2.49 4.83 -11.82
N PRO A 41 -2.28 6.16 -11.85
CA PRO A 41 -1.45 6.75 -12.89
C PRO A 41 -0.06 6.09 -12.84
N LYS A 42 0.53 5.90 -14.01
CA LYS A 42 1.91 5.42 -14.17
C LYS A 42 2.71 6.52 -14.87
N THR A 43 2.80 7.68 -14.23
CA THR A 43 3.54 8.83 -14.79
C THR A 43 5.01 8.48 -14.96
N ASP A 44 5.71 9.19 -15.83
CA ASP A 44 7.14 8.96 -16.07
C ASP A 44 7.95 9.10 -14.77
N ASP A 45 7.67 10.13 -13.96
CA ASP A 45 8.29 10.30 -12.64
C ASP A 45 8.03 9.11 -11.70
N GLN A 46 6.81 8.57 -11.70
CA GLN A 46 6.47 7.41 -10.86
C GLN A 46 7.17 6.14 -11.36
N GLN A 47 7.26 5.96 -12.68
CA GLN A 47 7.99 4.83 -13.26
C GLN A 47 9.48 4.94 -13.00
N GLN A 48 10.05 6.15 -13.06
CA GLN A 48 11.45 6.41 -12.75
C GLN A 48 11.78 6.02 -11.30
N GLN A 49 10.97 6.47 -10.33
CA GLN A 49 11.17 6.11 -8.92
C GLN A 49 11.03 4.61 -8.68
N ARG A 50 10.05 3.96 -9.32
CA ARG A 50 9.89 2.49 -9.26
C ARG A 50 11.10 1.79 -9.87
N GLY A 51 11.62 2.30 -10.98
CA GLY A 51 12.82 1.78 -11.65
C GLY A 51 14.06 1.85 -10.76
N TYR A 52 14.28 2.96 -10.05
CA TYR A 52 15.38 3.05 -9.08
C TYR A 52 15.28 1.99 -7.99
N PHE A 53 14.07 1.80 -7.46
CA PHE A 53 13.85 0.81 -6.42
C PHE A 53 14.05 -0.62 -6.94
N THR A 54 13.50 -0.95 -8.11
CA THR A 54 13.71 -2.24 -8.78
C THR A 54 15.20 -2.50 -9.00
N ASN A 55 15.94 -1.54 -9.55
CA ASN A 55 17.37 -1.70 -9.80
C ASN A 55 18.17 -1.90 -8.50
N ALA A 56 17.83 -1.19 -7.43
CA ALA A 56 18.50 -1.34 -6.14
C ALA A 56 18.27 -2.73 -5.52
N VAL A 57 17.03 -3.26 -5.60
CA VAL A 57 16.72 -4.62 -5.15
C VAL A 57 17.43 -5.66 -6.02
N ASP A 58 17.49 -5.47 -7.33
CA ASP A 58 18.21 -6.36 -8.23
C ASP A 58 19.71 -6.38 -7.92
N GLN A 59 20.31 -5.22 -7.64
CA GLN A 59 21.71 -5.11 -7.19
C GLN A 59 21.94 -5.81 -5.85
N TRP A 60 20.96 -5.80 -4.94
CA TRP A 60 21.02 -6.51 -3.66
C TRP A 60 20.96 -8.03 -3.81
N HIS A 61 20.22 -8.54 -4.79
CA HIS A 61 20.16 -9.97 -5.08
C HIS A 61 21.35 -10.50 -5.87
N THR A 62 21.98 -9.64 -6.67
CA THR A 62 23.09 -9.98 -7.55
C THR A 62 24.43 -9.55 -6.94
N ASP A 63 25.55 -9.77 -7.63
CA ASP A 63 26.88 -9.33 -7.18
C ASP A 63 27.08 -7.79 -7.23
N GLY A 64 25.98 -7.00 -7.28
CA GLY A 64 25.99 -5.55 -7.30
C GLY A 64 26.40 -4.92 -5.96
N PHE A 65 26.23 -5.65 -4.86
CA PHE A 65 26.75 -5.30 -3.54
C PHE A 65 27.61 -6.44 -3.00
N THR A 66 28.77 -6.09 -2.47
CA THR A 66 29.69 -7.07 -1.87
C THR A 66 29.23 -7.48 -0.47
N SER A 67 29.85 -8.53 0.07
CA SER A 67 29.59 -8.93 1.46
C SER A 67 29.91 -7.84 2.48
N ASP A 68 30.81 -6.90 2.16
CA ASP A 68 31.16 -5.79 3.05
C ASP A 68 30.11 -4.68 3.02
N ASP A 69 29.51 -4.42 1.85
CA ASP A 69 28.37 -3.50 1.73
C ASP A 69 27.18 -3.99 2.56
N VAL A 70 26.88 -5.30 2.49
CA VAL A 70 25.82 -5.92 3.29
C VAL A 70 26.11 -5.82 4.79
N LYS A 71 27.36 -6.04 5.22
CA LYS A 71 27.76 -5.86 6.63
C LYS A 71 27.59 -4.42 7.08
N ALA A 72 28.01 -3.45 6.26
CA ALA A 72 27.85 -2.03 6.57
C ALA A 72 26.36 -1.65 6.68
N TRP A 73 25.52 -2.16 5.80
CA TRP A 73 24.07 -1.94 5.85
C TRP A 73 23.42 -2.50 7.12
N ASN A 74 23.80 -3.72 7.51
CA ASN A 74 23.32 -4.34 8.76
C ASN A 74 23.80 -3.58 10.00
N LEU A 75 25.03 -3.05 9.99
CA LEU A 75 25.55 -2.22 11.07
C LEU A 75 24.76 -0.91 11.19
N LEU A 76 24.43 -0.27 10.07
CA LEU A 76 23.58 0.93 10.04
C LEU A 76 22.19 0.63 10.64
N ALA A 77 21.56 -0.48 10.22
CA ALA A 77 20.26 -0.91 10.74
C ALA A 77 20.29 -1.06 12.27
N LEU A 78 21.35 -1.69 12.80
CA LEU A 78 21.57 -1.85 14.23
C LEU A 78 21.75 -0.49 14.94
N ALA A 79 22.58 0.40 14.40
CA ALA A 79 22.86 1.71 14.97
C ALA A 79 21.59 2.57 15.05
N LEU A 80 20.73 2.51 14.03
CA LEU A 80 19.45 3.22 13.98
C LEU A 80 18.35 2.53 14.79
N LYS A 81 18.58 1.30 15.27
CA LYS A 81 17.56 0.44 15.91
C LYS A 81 16.31 0.27 15.04
N LYS A 82 16.51 0.13 13.73
CA LYS A 82 15.45 -0.07 12.74
C LYS A 82 15.68 -1.38 12.02
N VAL A 83 14.59 -2.07 11.69
CA VAL A 83 14.65 -3.23 10.79
C VAL A 83 14.74 -2.67 9.38
N LEU A 84 15.96 -2.61 8.84
CA LEU A 84 16.20 -2.23 7.45
C LEU A 84 16.54 -3.50 6.68
N SER A 85 15.69 -3.88 5.73
CA SER A 85 15.95 -4.97 4.80
C SER A 85 16.49 -4.42 3.48
N GLY A 86 17.29 -5.20 2.76
CA GLY A 86 17.66 -4.85 1.37
C GLY A 86 16.57 -5.16 0.36
N PHE A 87 15.42 -5.69 0.81
CA PHE A 87 14.35 -6.17 -0.06
C PHE A 87 13.17 -5.20 -0.15
N ASN A 88 13.03 -4.28 0.81
CA ASN A 88 12.08 -3.16 0.89
C ASN A 88 12.04 -2.55 2.29
#